data_AF-A0A972E5X6-F1
#
_entry.id   AF-A0A972E5X6-F1
#
_cell.length_a   1.000
_cell.length_b   1.000
_cell.length_c   1.000
_cell.angle_alpha   90.00
_cell.angle_beta   90.00
_cell.angle_gamma   90.00
#
_symmetry.space_group_name_H-M   'P 1'
#
loop_
_entity.id
_entity.type
_entity.pdbx_description
1 polymer ?
#
loop_
_entity_poly.entity_id
_entity_poly.type
_entity_poly.pdbx_seq_one_letter_code
_entity_poly.pdbx_strand_id
1 'polypeptide(L)'
;MLHVHSCYQFYDSAVTIERLVEKAIQSKLRYVALCDTNFFGAQKLFSFAHQKGILPIIGKECQTEEGRVSCYARNRHGYNLLVQYHNNRVTFTAILEAPEILKVFQYAVEKNALLQYPNAYHGFTSTRRATHDEHTVFFLPACALEPLDEEVGEALSFMKKGVTRDRSASIEKEEDNVIFTNREELTQCYPDYHVEIERLFSLERYFSDYTLDVAVSIPLPPKVAEAVAIERTDEASYLISCVEEQLLKMPEPRRSVYR
;
A
#
# COMPACT_ATOMS: atom_id res chain seq x y z
N MET A 1 8.14 -8.95 0.58
CA MET A 1 7.02 -8.98 1.55
C MET A 1 5.95 -7.99 1.15
N LEU A 2 4.67 -8.38 1.19
CA LEU A 2 3.55 -7.52 0.77
C LEU A 2 2.75 -6.94 1.94
N HIS A 3 2.55 -7.70 3.03
CA HIS A 3 1.73 -7.29 4.17
C HIS A 3 2.56 -6.49 5.19
N VAL A 4 2.64 -5.17 5.01
CA VAL A 4 3.42 -4.28 5.87
C VAL A 4 2.60 -3.04 6.20
N HIS A 5 2.60 -2.68 7.48
CA HIS A 5 1.98 -1.45 7.99
C HIS A 5 3.05 -0.47 8.44
N SER A 6 2.88 0.81 8.13
CA SER A 6 3.78 1.88 8.59
C SER A 6 3.26 2.57 9.85
N CYS A 7 4.07 3.48 10.38
CA CYS A 7 3.70 4.37 11.47
C CYS A 7 2.51 5.29 11.17
N TYR A 8 2.02 5.34 9.92
CA TYR A 8 0.77 6.02 9.56
C TYR A 8 -0.47 5.19 9.88
N GLN A 9 -0.34 3.89 10.20
CA GLN A 9 -1.35 3.15 10.95
C GLN A 9 -1.14 3.37 12.45
N PHE A 10 -1.82 4.39 12.99
CA PHE A 10 -1.69 4.75 14.39
C PHE A 10 -1.99 3.57 15.32
N TYR A 11 -1.10 3.35 16.28
CA TYR A 11 -1.18 2.31 17.30
C TYR A 11 -1.11 0.85 16.78
N ASP A 12 -0.81 0.64 15.50
CA ASP A 12 -0.65 -0.69 14.91
C ASP A 12 0.79 -0.94 14.43
N SER A 13 1.56 0.11 14.10
CA SER A 13 2.96 -0.02 13.71
C SER A 13 3.80 1.19 14.11
N ALA A 14 5.09 0.95 14.38
CA ALA A 14 6.11 1.98 14.61
C ALA A 14 7.09 2.11 13.42
N VAL A 15 6.85 1.37 12.34
CA VAL A 15 7.75 1.27 11.19
C VAL A 15 7.67 2.54 10.34
N THR A 16 8.73 3.34 10.34
CA THR A 16 8.79 4.50 9.44
C THR A 16 9.08 4.06 8.00
N ILE A 17 8.62 4.88 7.04
CA ILE A 17 8.83 4.61 5.61
C ILE A 17 10.32 4.49 5.26
N GLU A 18 11.15 5.34 5.83
CA GLU A 18 12.60 5.33 5.60
C GLU A 18 13.23 4.03 6.09
N ARG A 19 12.93 3.62 7.34
CA ARG A 19 13.43 2.35 7.89
C ARG A 19 12.95 1.16 7.08
N LEU A 20 11.70 1.18 6.63
CA LEU A 20 11.13 0.13 5.79
C LEU A 20 11.87 -0.01 4.46
N VAL A 21 12.13 1.10 3.78
CA VAL A 21 12.87 1.12 2.51
C VAL A 21 14.32 0.67 2.70
N GLU A 22 15.00 1.16 3.74
CA GLU A 22 16.36 0.73 4.07
C GLU A 22 16.45 -0.76 4.39
N LYS A 23 15.49 -1.28 5.18
CA LYS A 23 15.40 -2.70 5.49
C LYS A 23 15.18 -3.52 4.22
N ALA A 24 14.32 -3.09 3.32
CA ALA A 24 14.09 -3.78 2.04
C ALA A 24 15.38 -3.89 1.21
N ILE A 25 16.19 -2.82 1.16
CA ILE A 25 17.50 -2.82 0.47
C ILE A 25 18.49 -3.77 1.17
N GLN A 26 18.58 -3.72 2.50
CA GLN A 26 19.45 -4.61 3.28
C GLN A 26 19.08 -6.09 3.09
N SER A 27 17.78 -6.38 3.03
CA SER A 27 17.22 -7.69 2.71
C SER A 27 17.29 -8.04 1.21
N LYS A 28 17.93 -7.21 0.38
CA LYS A 28 18.11 -7.41 -1.07
C LYS A 28 16.80 -7.60 -1.84
N LEU A 29 15.73 -7.00 -1.35
CA LEU A 29 14.46 -6.96 -2.06
C LEU A 29 14.51 -5.93 -3.18
N ARG A 30 13.90 -6.28 -4.31
CA ARG A 30 13.75 -5.37 -5.46
C ARG A 30 12.55 -4.42 -5.32
N TYR A 31 11.67 -4.72 -4.37
CA TYR A 31 10.45 -3.96 -4.10
C TYR A 31 10.24 -3.78 -2.60
N VAL A 32 9.38 -2.82 -2.29
CA VAL A 32 8.89 -2.56 -0.93
C VAL A 32 7.39 -2.25 -1.02
N ALA A 33 6.59 -2.94 -0.22
CA ALA A 33 5.15 -2.76 -0.20
C ALA A 33 4.71 -2.00 1.05
N LEU A 34 3.62 -1.24 0.92
CA LEU A 34 2.91 -0.63 2.03
C LEU A 34 1.42 -0.87 1.86
N CYS A 35 0.74 -1.36 2.91
CA CYS A 35 -0.68 -1.73 2.87
C CYS A 35 -1.46 -1.15 4.05
N ASP A 36 -1.24 0.12 4.37
CA ASP A 36 -1.99 0.80 5.42
C ASP A 36 -3.49 0.88 5.12
N THR A 37 -4.32 1.10 6.13
CA THR A 37 -5.76 1.44 5.96
C THR A 37 -5.98 2.84 5.37
N ASN A 38 -4.92 3.64 5.18
CA ASN A 38 -4.94 4.98 4.62
C ASN A 38 -3.79 5.18 3.61
N PHE A 39 -3.72 6.36 2.97
CA PHE A 39 -2.69 6.68 1.96
C PHE A 39 -1.64 7.70 2.44
N PHE A 40 -1.55 8.01 3.73
CA PHE A 40 -0.65 9.07 4.21
C PHE A 40 0.82 8.76 3.94
N GLY A 41 1.21 7.48 4.03
CA GLY A 41 2.57 7.02 3.72
C GLY A 41 2.86 6.84 2.23
N ALA A 42 1.84 6.86 1.35
CA ALA A 42 1.97 6.43 -0.04
C ALA A 42 2.92 7.32 -0.86
N GLN A 43 2.75 8.64 -0.79
CA GLN A 43 3.61 9.60 -1.51
C GLN A 43 5.06 9.56 -1.01
N LYS A 44 5.22 9.38 0.31
CA LYS A 44 6.54 9.30 0.95
C LYS A 44 7.26 8.02 0.52
N LEU A 45 6.57 6.89 0.54
CA LEU A 45 7.09 5.62 0.04
C LEU A 45 7.51 5.75 -1.41
N PHE A 46 6.62 6.26 -2.26
CA PHE A 46 6.88 6.40 -3.69
C PHE A 46 8.16 7.21 -3.94
N SER A 47 8.25 8.42 -3.36
CA SER A 47 9.39 9.31 -3.55
C SER A 47 10.70 8.69 -3.03
N PHE A 48 10.68 8.16 -1.80
CA PHE A 48 11.90 7.67 -1.15
C PHE A 48 12.39 6.35 -1.75
N ALA A 49 11.47 5.43 -2.05
CA ALA A 49 11.78 4.17 -2.73
C ALA A 49 12.37 4.43 -4.12
N HIS A 50 11.75 5.31 -4.90
CA HIS A 50 12.23 5.65 -6.24
C HIS A 50 13.63 6.27 -6.21
N GLN A 51 13.90 7.19 -5.29
CA GLN A 51 15.24 7.77 -5.10
C GLN A 51 16.31 6.72 -4.75
N LYS A 52 15.91 5.63 -4.09
CA LYS A 52 16.80 4.51 -3.72
C LYS A 52 16.83 3.38 -4.75
N GLY A 53 16.11 3.51 -5.86
CA GLY A 53 16.07 2.51 -6.93
C GLY A 53 15.33 1.22 -6.56
N ILE A 54 14.41 1.27 -5.57
CA ILE A 54 13.56 0.14 -5.20
C ILE A 54 12.13 0.38 -5.67
N LEU A 55 11.45 -0.66 -6.13
CA LEU A 55 10.08 -0.59 -6.64
C LEU A 55 9.07 -0.36 -5.50
N PRO A 56 8.36 0.78 -5.43
CA PRO A 56 7.30 0.97 -4.46
C PRO A 56 6.03 0.25 -4.91
N ILE A 57 5.48 -0.62 -4.06
CA ILE A 57 4.17 -1.23 -4.25
C ILE A 57 3.21 -0.58 -3.25
N ILE A 58 2.21 0.13 -3.76
CA ILE A 58 1.23 0.81 -2.92
C ILE A 58 -0.05 -0.02 -2.88
N GLY A 59 -0.45 -0.38 -1.67
CA GLY A 59 -1.71 -1.03 -1.40
C GLY A 59 -2.54 -0.28 -0.36
N LYS A 60 -3.71 -0.85 -0.09
CA LYS A 60 -4.63 -0.43 0.94
C LYS A 60 -5.25 -1.67 1.55
N GLU A 61 -5.27 -1.72 2.87
CA GLU A 61 -6.08 -2.70 3.59
C GLU A 61 -7.53 -2.21 3.66
N CYS A 62 -8.42 -3.00 3.07
CA CYS A 62 -9.84 -2.72 2.97
C CYS A 62 -10.60 -3.56 4.01
N GLN A 63 -11.45 -2.92 4.80
CA GLN A 63 -12.35 -3.60 5.73
C GLN A 63 -13.65 -3.96 5.00
N THR A 64 -14.07 -5.22 5.14
CA THR A 64 -15.35 -5.75 4.65
C THR A 64 -16.17 -6.27 5.84
N GLU A 65 -17.38 -6.76 5.58
CA GLU A 65 -18.22 -7.38 6.61
C GLU A 65 -17.62 -8.72 7.08
N GLU A 66 -17.00 -9.45 6.17
CA GLU A 66 -16.43 -10.78 6.41
C GLU A 66 -15.01 -10.75 6.96
N GLY A 67 -14.26 -9.67 6.69
CA GLY A 67 -12.88 -9.52 7.17
C GLY A 67 -12.08 -8.48 6.40
N ARG A 68 -10.76 -8.65 6.38
CA ARG A 68 -9.83 -7.73 5.69
C ARG A 68 -9.42 -8.27 4.33
N VAL A 69 -9.23 -7.35 3.39
CA VAL A 69 -8.66 -7.64 2.07
C VAL A 69 -7.55 -6.64 1.78
N SER A 70 -6.33 -7.13 1.58
CA SER A 70 -5.21 -6.31 1.14
C SER A 70 -5.24 -6.14 -0.37
N CYS A 71 -5.42 -4.91 -0.82
CA CYS A 71 -5.54 -4.57 -2.23
C CYS A 71 -4.31 -3.77 -2.69
N TYR A 72 -3.61 -4.23 -3.72
CA TYR A 72 -2.39 -3.58 -4.23
C TYR A 72 -2.57 -3.12 -5.66
N ALA A 73 -2.20 -1.87 -5.93
CA ALA A 73 -2.25 -1.32 -7.27
C ALA A 73 -1.13 -1.90 -8.13
N ARG A 74 -1.46 -2.36 -9.34
CA ARG A 74 -0.48 -2.73 -10.37
C ARG A 74 0.18 -1.52 -11.03
N ASN A 75 -0.58 -0.45 -11.18
CA ASN A 75 -0.22 0.72 -11.98
C ASN A 75 -1.00 1.95 -11.51
N ARG A 76 -0.82 3.08 -12.19
CA ARG A 76 -1.53 4.33 -11.89
C ARG A 76 -3.06 4.19 -11.92
N HIS A 77 -3.62 3.40 -12.83
CA HIS A 77 -5.07 3.20 -12.89
C HIS A 77 -5.57 2.49 -11.63
N GLY A 78 -4.93 1.39 -11.24
CA GLY A 78 -5.22 0.68 -9.99
C GLY A 78 -5.06 1.59 -8.76
N TYR A 79 -4.00 2.40 -8.71
CA TYR A 79 -3.80 3.34 -7.60
C TYR A 79 -4.94 4.36 -7.50
N ASN A 80 -5.33 4.97 -8.63
CA ASN A 80 -6.46 5.91 -8.68
C ASN A 80 -7.76 5.24 -8.23
N LEU A 81 -7.99 3.98 -8.58
CA LEU A 81 -9.17 3.24 -8.17
C LEU A 81 -9.19 3.02 -6.65
N LEU A 82 -8.05 2.65 -6.04
CA LEU A 82 -7.97 2.53 -4.58
C LEU A 82 -8.17 3.88 -3.87
N VAL A 83 -7.65 4.97 -4.43
CA VAL A 83 -7.90 6.33 -3.93
C VAL A 83 -9.38 6.70 -4.03
N GLN A 84 -10.05 6.38 -5.14
CA GLN A 84 -11.48 6.60 -5.29
C GLN A 84 -12.28 5.79 -4.27
N TYR A 85 -11.90 4.53 -4.01
CA TYR A 85 -12.53 3.70 -2.99
C TYR A 85 -12.35 4.28 -1.60
N HIS A 86 -11.14 4.74 -1.25
CA HIS A 86 -10.89 5.39 0.04
C HIS A 86 -11.73 6.66 0.25
N ASN A 87 -12.05 7.37 -0.84
CA ASN A 87 -12.90 8.55 -0.83
C ASN A 87 -14.39 8.23 -1.06
N ASN A 88 -14.81 6.96 -0.92
CA ASN A 88 -16.18 6.48 -1.10
C ASN A 88 -16.80 6.84 -2.47
N ARG A 89 -15.99 6.94 -3.52
CA ARG A 89 -16.42 7.25 -4.90
C ARG A 89 -16.71 6.02 -5.74
N VAL A 90 -16.17 4.86 -5.35
CA VAL A 90 -16.43 3.57 -5.98
C VAL A 90 -16.69 2.52 -4.89
N THR A 91 -17.43 1.47 -5.24
CA THR A 91 -17.76 0.39 -4.32
C THR A 91 -16.60 -0.59 -4.17
N PHE A 92 -16.64 -1.43 -3.13
CA PHE A 92 -15.67 -2.51 -2.99
C PHE A 92 -15.79 -3.55 -4.13
N THR A 93 -16.98 -3.78 -4.67
CA THR A 93 -17.20 -4.63 -5.86
C THR A 93 -16.35 -4.17 -7.05
N ALA A 94 -16.26 -2.86 -7.30
CA ALA A 94 -15.40 -2.33 -8.35
C ALA A 94 -13.91 -2.63 -8.10
N ILE A 95 -13.48 -2.66 -6.84
CA ILE A 95 -12.11 -3.11 -6.46
C ILE A 95 -11.93 -4.60 -6.76
N LEU A 96 -12.90 -5.44 -6.41
CA LEU A 96 -12.85 -6.88 -6.64
C LEU A 96 -12.77 -7.23 -8.13
N GLU A 97 -13.54 -6.54 -8.96
CA GLU A 97 -13.60 -6.78 -10.42
C GLU A 97 -12.37 -6.24 -11.19
N ALA A 98 -11.63 -5.29 -10.63
CA ALA A 98 -10.56 -4.59 -11.34
C ALA A 98 -9.29 -5.44 -11.55
N PRO A 99 -8.88 -5.75 -12.80
CA PRO A 99 -7.68 -6.54 -13.08
C PRO A 99 -6.36 -5.80 -12.77
N GLU A 100 -6.40 -4.50 -12.50
CA GLU A 100 -5.25 -3.69 -12.07
C GLU A 100 -4.99 -3.78 -10.58
N ILE A 101 -5.84 -4.49 -9.83
CA ILE A 101 -5.70 -4.67 -8.38
C ILE A 101 -5.39 -6.14 -8.07
N LEU A 102 -4.28 -6.38 -7.38
CA LEU A 102 -4.03 -7.66 -6.70
C LEU A 102 -4.81 -7.66 -5.39
N LYS A 103 -5.56 -8.72 -5.10
CA LYS A 103 -6.32 -8.87 -3.85
C LYS A 103 -5.80 -10.06 -3.07
N VAL A 104 -5.57 -9.86 -1.79
CA VAL A 104 -5.25 -10.94 -0.86
C VAL A 104 -6.28 -10.91 0.26
N PHE A 105 -7.16 -11.90 0.27
CA PHE A 105 -8.20 -12.07 1.28
C PHE A 105 -7.57 -12.65 2.54
N GLN A 106 -7.80 -12.01 3.69
CA GLN A 106 -7.25 -12.40 4.99
C GLN A 106 -8.24 -13.23 5.84
N TYR A 107 -9.29 -13.76 5.20
CA TYR A 107 -10.32 -14.57 5.81
C TYR A 107 -10.69 -15.71 4.87
N ALA A 108 -11.37 -16.74 5.40
CA ALA A 108 -11.78 -17.88 4.61
C ALA A 108 -12.77 -17.46 3.51
N VAL A 109 -12.39 -17.71 2.26
CA VAL A 109 -13.24 -17.49 1.08
C VAL A 109 -13.33 -18.80 0.31
N GLU A 110 -14.53 -19.17 -0.11
CA GLU A 110 -14.71 -20.34 -0.96
C GLU A 110 -13.92 -20.19 -2.27
N LYS A 111 -13.20 -21.25 -2.67
CA LYS A 111 -12.36 -21.23 -3.87
C LYS A 111 -13.11 -20.75 -5.12
N ASN A 112 -14.36 -21.18 -5.31
CA ASN A 112 -15.17 -20.78 -6.46
C ASN A 112 -15.55 -19.30 -6.44
N ALA A 113 -15.67 -18.67 -5.27
CA ALA A 113 -15.88 -17.24 -5.15
C ALA A 113 -14.58 -16.48 -5.43
N LEU A 114 -13.44 -16.97 -4.94
CA LEU A 114 -12.12 -16.38 -5.20
C LEU A 114 -11.79 -16.34 -6.70
N LEU A 115 -12.09 -17.43 -7.42
CA LEU A 115 -11.83 -17.57 -8.86
C LEU A 115 -12.64 -16.62 -9.76
N GLN A 116 -13.70 -16.00 -9.23
CA GLN A 116 -14.49 -15.02 -9.99
C GLN A 116 -13.75 -13.68 -10.15
N TYR A 117 -12.79 -13.40 -9.26
CA TYR A 117 -12.10 -12.12 -9.24
C TYR A 117 -10.69 -12.24 -9.83
N PRO A 118 -10.29 -11.34 -10.73
CA PRO A 118 -8.95 -11.35 -11.29
C PRO A 118 -7.90 -11.04 -10.22
N ASN A 119 -6.76 -11.73 -10.28
CA ASN A 119 -5.60 -11.52 -9.40
C ASN A 119 -5.97 -11.61 -7.90
N ALA A 120 -6.85 -12.55 -7.56
CA ALA A 120 -7.29 -12.80 -6.20
C ALA A 120 -6.58 -14.02 -5.60
N TYR A 121 -6.13 -13.86 -4.36
CA TYR A 121 -5.42 -14.88 -3.59
C TYR A 121 -5.99 -14.96 -2.18
N HIS A 122 -5.87 -16.13 -1.57
CA HIS A 122 -6.07 -16.29 -0.14
C HIS A 122 -4.74 -16.10 0.59
N GLY A 123 -4.69 -15.21 1.58
CA GLY A 123 -3.52 -15.01 2.42
C GLY A 123 -3.78 -15.54 3.81
N PHE A 124 -3.01 -16.54 4.27
CA PHE A 124 -3.14 -16.96 5.66
C PHE A 124 -2.51 -15.93 6.59
N THR A 125 -3.25 -15.56 7.63
CA THR A 125 -2.83 -14.67 8.72
C THR A 125 -2.37 -15.43 9.96
N SER A 126 -2.47 -16.77 9.95
CA SER A 126 -1.86 -17.65 10.95
C SER A 126 -1.41 -18.96 10.31
N THR A 127 -0.25 -19.42 10.74
CA THR A 127 0.29 -20.75 10.43
C THR A 127 -0.62 -21.88 10.92
N ARG A 128 -1.46 -21.65 11.93
CA ARG A 128 -2.32 -22.69 12.51
C ARG A 128 -3.57 -22.99 11.69
N ARG A 129 -3.95 -22.09 10.78
CA ARG A 129 -5.21 -22.15 10.01
C ARG A 129 -4.98 -22.12 8.50
N ALA A 130 -3.74 -22.34 8.06
CA ALA A 130 -3.39 -22.24 6.65
C ALA A 130 -4.03 -23.36 5.83
N THR A 131 -4.58 -22.99 4.68
CA THR A 131 -5.06 -23.91 3.64
C THR A 131 -4.08 -23.88 2.47
N HIS A 132 -3.55 -25.04 2.09
CA HIS A 132 -2.55 -25.13 1.03
C HIS A 132 -3.21 -25.44 -0.30
N ASP A 133 -3.31 -24.42 -1.17
CA ASP A 133 -3.77 -24.58 -2.55
C ASP A 133 -3.00 -23.67 -3.52
N GLU A 134 -3.38 -23.70 -4.79
CA GLU A 134 -2.71 -22.96 -5.88
C GLU A 134 -2.95 -21.43 -5.86
N HIS A 135 -3.92 -20.96 -5.08
CA HIS A 135 -4.28 -19.56 -4.88
C HIS A 135 -3.94 -19.03 -3.48
N THR A 136 -3.32 -19.84 -2.62
CA THR A 136 -2.86 -19.39 -1.30
C THR A 136 -1.48 -18.73 -1.37
N VAL A 137 -1.25 -17.64 -0.62
CA VAL A 137 0.06 -17.01 -0.47
C VAL A 137 0.44 -16.83 0.99
N PHE A 138 1.74 -16.88 1.28
CA PHE A 138 2.25 -16.57 2.63
C PHE A 138 2.06 -15.08 2.90
N PHE A 139 1.24 -14.73 3.90
CA PHE A 139 0.75 -13.35 4.04
C PHE A 139 0.63 -12.88 5.49
N LEU A 140 1.57 -13.32 6.34
CA LEU A 140 1.65 -12.83 7.70
C LEU A 140 2.05 -11.34 7.73
N PRO A 141 1.43 -10.52 8.60
CA PRO A 141 1.79 -9.12 8.78
C PRO A 141 3.23 -8.95 9.28
N ALA A 142 3.97 -8.05 8.64
CA ALA A 142 5.23 -7.53 9.14
C ALA A 142 5.03 -6.15 9.75
N CYS A 143 4.81 -6.13 11.07
CA CYS A 143 4.71 -4.90 11.87
C CYS A 143 6.04 -4.53 12.55
N ALA A 144 7.09 -5.32 12.35
CA ALA A 144 8.40 -5.17 12.95
C ALA A 144 9.51 -5.36 11.89
N LEU A 145 10.58 -4.56 11.97
CA LEU A 145 11.77 -4.73 11.13
C LEU A 145 12.91 -5.44 11.89
N GLU A 146 12.85 -5.38 13.21
CA GLU A 146 13.79 -5.93 14.17
C GLU A 146 13.03 -6.43 15.42
N PRO A 147 13.61 -7.35 16.23
CA PRO A 147 12.94 -7.87 17.42
C PRO A 147 12.46 -6.80 18.41
N LEU A 148 13.19 -5.68 18.54
CA LEU A 148 12.79 -4.58 19.42
C LEU A 148 11.50 -3.88 18.95
N ASP A 149 11.24 -3.86 17.64
CA ASP A 149 9.99 -3.29 17.11
C ASP A 149 8.77 -4.13 17.54
N GLU A 150 8.93 -5.43 17.80
CA GLU A 150 7.85 -6.28 18.30
C GLU A 150 7.43 -5.86 19.71
N GLU A 151 8.37 -5.54 20.59
CA GLU A 151 8.07 -5.04 21.94
C GLU A 151 7.32 -3.71 21.89
N VAL A 152 7.70 -2.83 20.96
CA VAL A 152 7.01 -1.56 20.70
C VAL A 152 5.61 -1.81 20.16
N GLY A 153 5.45 -2.72 19.19
CA GLY A 153 4.16 -3.11 18.63
C GLY A 153 3.21 -3.67 19.69
N GLU A 154 3.72 -4.51 20.60
CA GLU A 154 2.93 -4.99 21.74
C GLU A 154 2.49 -3.84 22.64
N ALA A 155 3.38 -2.91 22.98
CA ALA A 155 3.06 -1.72 23.75
C ALA A 155 1.99 -0.83 23.07
N LEU A 156 2.10 -0.62 21.75
CA LEU A 156 1.10 0.10 20.96
C LEU A 156 -0.26 -0.58 21.02
N SER A 157 -0.30 -1.91 20.92
CA SER A 157 -1.54 -2.70 20.99
C SER A 157 -2.24 -2.56 22.34
N PHE A 158 -1.48 -2.47 23.44
CA PHE A 158 -2.04 -2.20 24.78
C PHE A 158 -2.65 -0.80 24.85
N MET A 159 -1.96 0.21 24.30
CA MET A 159 -2.48 1.58 24.25
C MET A 159 -3.78 1.66 23.44
N LYS A 160 -3.84 0.96 22.30
CA LYS A 160 -5.05 0.89 21.45
C LYS A 160 -6.26 0.31 22.19
N LYS A 161 -6.05 -0.73 23.01
CA LYS A 161 -7.11 -1.41 23.76
C LYS A 161 -7.51 -0.69 25.05
N GLY A 162 -6.74 0.32 25.48
CA GLY A 162 -6.99 1.03 26.75
C GLY A 162 -6.80 0.14 27.99
N VAL A 163 -6.07 -0.97 27.86
CA VAL A 163 -5.90 -1.99 28.92
C VAL A 163 -4.57 -1.74 29.65
N THR A 164 -4.61 -1.57 30.97
CA THR A 164 -3.41 -1.60 31.82
C THR A 164 -2.80 -2.99 31.81
N ARG A 165 -1.46 -3.07 31.88
CA ARG A 165 -0.64 -4.29 31.74
C ARG A 165 -0.88 -5.32 32.86
N ASP A 166 -2.10 -5.83 33.01
CA ASP A 166 -2.42 -6.93 33.91
C ASP A 166 -2.07 -8.25 33.20
N ARG A 167 -1.06 -8.94 33.74
CA ARG A 167 -0.35 -10.06 33.10
C ARG A 167 -1.14 -11.38 33.07
N SER A 168 -2.43 -11.36 33.40
CA SER A 168 -3.20 -12.57 33.72
C SER A 168 -4.28 -12.96 32.70
N ALA A 169 -4.52 -12.13 31.68
CA ALA A 169 -5.34 -12.55 30.53
C ALA A 169 -4.41 -12.90 29.36
N SER A 170 -4.23 -14.20 29.10
CA SER A 170 -3.66 -14.68 27.84
C SER A 170 -4.65 -14.32 26.73
N ILE A 171 -4.45 -13.15 26.12
CA ILE A 171 -5.12 -12.80 24.87
C ILE A 171 -4.53 -13.76 23.83
N GLU A 172 -5.32 -14.72 23.35
CA GLU A 172 -4.92 -15.51 22.18
C GLU A 172 -4.61 -14.54 21.04
N LYS A 173 -3.36 -14.53 20.55
CA LYS A 173 -3.01 -13.79 19.34
C LYS A 173 -3.76 -14.47 18.18
N GLU A 174 -4.72 -13.75 17.59
CA GLU A 174 -5.50 -14.21 16.43
C GLU A 174 -4.64 -14.31 15.15
N GLU A 175 -3.57 -13.53 15.07
CA GLU A 175 -2.66 -13.45 13.92
C GLU A 175 -1.21 -13.66 14.35
N ASP A 176 -0.46 -14.37 13.51
CA ASP A 176 0.98 -14.51 13.67
C ASP A 176 1.67 -13.31 12.99
N ASN A 177 2.60 -12.64 13.68
CA ASN A 177 3.42 -11.60 13.07
C ASN A 177 4.76 -12.18 12.64
N VAL A 178 5.38 -11.56 11.64
CA VAL A 178 6.76 -11.87 11.22
C VAL A 178 7.62 -10.63 11.22
N ILE A 179 8.92 -10.83 11.43
CA ILE A 179 9.91 -9.78 11.18
C ILE A 179 10.05 -9.62 9.67
N PHE A 180 10.07 -8.38 9.20
CA PHE A 180 10.27 -8.07 7.80
C PHE A 180 11.58 -8.68 7.29
N THR A 181 11.49 -9.50 6.24
CA THR A 181 12.65 -10.23 5.72
C THR A 181 12.50 -10.63 4.22
N ASN A 182 13.52 -11.31 3.68
CA ASN A 182 13.58 -11.85 2.33
C ASN A 182 13.04 -13.27 2.24
N ARG A 183 13.08 -13.80 1.01
CA ARG A 183 12.56 -15.12 0.66
C ARG A 183 13.34 -16.25 1.31
N GLU A 184 14.67 -16.17 1.29
CA GLU A 184 15.55 -17.20 1.82
C GLU A 184 15.34 -17.37 3.33
N GLU A 185 15.30 -16.27 4.07
CA GLU A 185 15.06 -16.25 5.52
C GLU A 185 13.63 -16.71 5.86
N LEU A 186 12.59 -16.27 5.13
CA LEU A 186 11.23 -16.76 5.34
C LEU A 186 11.14 -18.28 5.13
N THR A 187 11.76 -18.79 4.07
CA THR A 187 11.75 -20.23 3.76
C THR A 187 12.48 -21.03 4.81
N GLN A 188 13.55 -20.49 5.40
CA GLN A 188 14.27 -21.13 6.50
C GLN A 188 13.43 -21.17 7.78
N CYS A 189 12.70 -20.10 8.09
CA CYS A 189 11.84 -20.03 9.28
C CYS A 189 10.55 -20.84 9.14
N TYR A 190 10.03 -20.97 7.92
CA TYR A 190 8.74 -21.58 7.60
C TYR A 190 8.86 -22.58 6.44
N PRO A 191 9.63 -23.68 6.62
CA PRO A 191 9.92 -24.62 5.53
C PRO A 191 8.67 -25.31 4.97
N ASP A 192 7.66 -25.53 5.82
CA ASP A 192 6.39 -26.16 5.42
C ASP A 192 5.55 -25.27 4.46
N TYR A 193 5.90 -23.99 4.32
CA TYR A 193 5.19 -23.00 3.50
C TYR A 193 5.99 -22.55 2.28
N HIS A 194 7.02 -23.31 1.89
CA HIS A 194 7.91 -22.96 0.78
C HIS A 194 7.13 -22.60 -0.50
N VAL A 195 6.07 -23.35 -0.84
CA VAL A 195 5.30 -23.12 -2.07
C VAL A 195 4.58 -21.77 -2.04
N GLU A 196 3.93 -21.44 -0.92
CA GLU A 196 3.20 -20.19 -0.74
C GLU A 196 4.11 -18.98 -0.58
N ILE A 197 5.31 -19.18 -0.03
CA ILE A 197 6.37 -18.16 0.02
C ILE A 197 6.88 -17.88 -1.40
N GLU A 198 7.24 -18.90 -2.18
CA GLU A 198 7.66 -18.71 -3.58
C GLU A 198 6.56 -18.02 -4.39
N ARG A 199 5.29 -18.38 -4.15
CA ARG A 199 4.16 -17.72 -4.79
C ARG A 199 4.09 -16.23 -4.41
N LEU A 200 4.19 -15.89 -3.13
CA LEU A 200 4.23 -14.50 -2.67
C LEU A 200 5.30 -13.68 -3.41
N PHE A 201 6.53 -14.20 -3.50
CA PHE A 201 7.63 -13.47 -4.17
C PHE A 201 7.48 -13.47 -5.69
N SER A 202 6.82 -14.47 -6.29
CA SER A 202 6.50 -14.47 -7.72
C SER A 202 5.53 -13.34 -8.12
N LEU A 203 4.69 -12.88 -7.18
CA LEU A 203 3.77 -11.76 -7.40
C LEU A 203 4.48 -10.44 -7.69
N GLU A 204 5.77 -10.31 -7.40
CA GLU A 204 6.55 -9.14 -7.85
C GLU A 204 6.40 -8.89 -9.35
N ARG A 205 6.34 -9.96 -10.16
CA ARG A 205 6.19 -9.87 -11.62
C ARG A 205 4.88 -9.18 -12.02
N TYR A 206 3.84 -9.27 -11.19
CA TYR A 206 2.59 -8.57 -11.44
C TYR A 206 2.77 -7.05 -11.44
N PHE A 207 3.74 -6.54 -10.67
CA PHE A 207 4.05 -5.12 -10.53
C PHE A 207 5.18 -4.64 -11.46
N SER A 208 5.61 -5.45 -12.44
CA SER A 208 6.72 -5.07 -13.34
C SER A 208 6.45 -3.79 -14.14
N ASP A 209 5.18 -3.50 -14.41
CA ASP A 209 4.73 -2.34 -15.20
C ASP A 209 4.29 -1.18 -14.30
N TYR A 210 4.76 -1.13 -13.05
CA TYR A 210 4.33 -0.13 -12.08
C TYR A 210 4.90 1.25 -12.43
N THR A 211 4.14 2.01 -13.23
CA THR A 211 4.41 3.41 -13.54
C THR A 211 3.40 4.29 -12.81
N LEU A 212 3.85 4.97 -11.76
CA LEU A 212 3.15 6.11 -11.17
C LEU A 212 3.77 7.39 -11.75
N ASP A 213 3.61 7.60 -13.06
CA ASP A 213 3.88 8.91 -13.65
C ASP A 213 2.81 9.87 -13.17
N VAL A 214 3.09 10.54 -12.05
CA VAL A 214 2.26 11.65 -11.56
C VAL A 214 2.64 12.88 -12.38
N ALA A 215 2.21 12.92 -13.64
CA ALA A 215 2.14 14.18 -14.36
C ALA A 215 1.24 15.11 -13.53
N VAL A 216 1.83 16.15 -12.94
CA VAL A 216 1.10 17.14 -12.17
C VAL A 216 0.28 17.95 -13.17
N SER A 217 -0.94 17.49 -13.43
CA SER A 217 -1.94 18.33 -14.07
C SER A 217 -2.39 19.35 -13.04
N ILE A 218 -1.88 20.57 -13.14
CA ILE A 218 -2.40 21.69 -12.35
C ILE A 218 -3.78 22.00 -12.93
N PRO A 219 -4.88 21.69 -12.22
CA PRO A 219 -6.19 22.04 -12.73
C PRO A 219 -6.27 23.56 -12.87
N LEU A 220 -6.84 24.02 -13.98
CA LEU A 220 -7.12 25.44 -14.13
C LEU A 220 -7.97 25.90 -12.94
N PRO A 221 -7.67 27.06 -12.33
CA PRO A 221 -8.51 27.63 -11.29
C PRO A 221 -9.97 27.66 -11.78
N PRO A 222 -10.98 27.40 -10.91
CA PRO A 222 -12.37 27.26 -11.35
C PRO A 222 -12.88 28.38 -12.26
N LYS A 223 -12.48 29.63 -11.98
CA LYS A 223 -12.81 30.80 -12.80
C LYS A 223 -12.21 30.76 -14.22
N VAL A 224 -11.00 30.21 -14.37
CA VAL A 224 -10.37 30.03 -15.68
C VAL A 224 -11.05 28.91 -16.44
N ALA A 225 -11.37 27.79 -15.78
CA ALA A 225 -12.08 26.68 -16.38
C ALA A 225 -13.48 27.10 -16.87
N GLU A 226 -14.19 27.91 -16.08
CA GLU A 226 -15.50 28.48 -16.43
C GLU A 226 -15.40 29.47 -17.59
N ALA A 227 -14.43 30.38 -17.58
CA ALA A 227 -14.18 31.34 -18.68
C ALA A 227 -13.83 30.64 -20.01
N VAL A 228 -13.02 29.59 -19.97
CA VAL A 228 -12.70 28.76 -21.14
C VAL A 228 -13.93 28.01 -21.65
N ALA A 229 -14.77 27.47 -20.75
CA ALA A 229 -15.98 26.73 -21.12
C ALA A 229 -17.05 27.61 -21.80
N ILE A 230 -17.06 28.92 -21.54
CA ILE A 230 -17.97 29.90 -22.16
C ILE A 230 -17.31 30.73 -23.28
N GLU A 231 -16.14 30.29 -23.78
CA GLU A 231 -15.37 30.94 -24.86
C GLU A 231 -14.99 32.42 -24.60
N ARG A 232 -14.91 32.83 -23.33
CA ARG A 232 -14.39 34.16 -22.94
C ARG A 232 -12.87 34.16 -22.96
N THR A 233 -12.33 34.30 -24.16
CA THR A 233 -10.90 34.29 -24.47
C THR A 233 -10.12 35.43 -23.81
N ASP A 234 -10.76 36.54 -23.47
CA ASP A 234 -10.18 37.70 -22.79
C ASP A 234 -9.85 37.42 -21.31
N GLU A 235 -10.79 36.82 -20.59
CA GLU A 235 -10.65 36.49 -19.17
C GLU A 235 -9.68 35.33 -18.94
N ALA A 236 -9.68 34.32 -19.83
CA ALA A 236 -8.71 33.24 -19.82
C ALA A 236 -7.28 33.73 -20.14
N SER A 237 -7.12 34.62 -21.13
CA SER A 237 -5.81 35.21 -21.49
C SER A 237 -5.26 36.09 -20.37
N TYR A 238 -6.12 36.87 -19.71
CA TYR A 238 -5.74 37.67 -18.55
C TYR A 238 -5.23 36.79 -17.41
N LEU A 239 -5.96 35.73 -17.06
CA LEU A 239 -5.58 34.84 -15.96
C LEU A 239 -4.29 34.05 -16.27
N ILE A 240 -4.08 33.61 -17.52
CA ILE A 240 -2.80 33.01 -17.97
C ILE A 240 -1.66 34.01 -17.83
N SER A 241 -1.85 35.27 -18.26
CA SER A 241 -0.82 36.31 -18.15
C SER A 241 -0.42 36.58 -16.68
N CYS A 242 -1.39 36.55 -15.75
CA CYS A 242 -1.12 36.70 -14.32
C CYS A 242 -0.28 35.55 -13.76
N VAL A 243 -0.49 34.32 -14.24
CA VAL A 243 0.30 33.14 -13.82
C VAL A 243 1.71 33.19 -14.42
N GLU A 244 1.84 33.51 -15.71
CA GLU A 244 3.13 33.63 -16.39
C GLU A 244 4.01 34.72 -15.78
N GLU A 245 3.43 35.88 -15.43
CA GLU A 245 4.17 36.98 -14.80
C GLU A 245 4.73 36.59 -13.43
N GLN A 246 4.02 35.74 -12.67
CA GLN A 246 4.49 35.22 -11.39
C GLN A 246 5.53 34.11 -11.56
N LEU A 247 5.36 33.23 -12.54
CA LEU A 247 6.36 32.21 -12.89
C LEU A 247 7.69 32.84 -13.31
N LEU A 248 7.64 33.96 -14.06
CA LEU A 248 8.81 34.77 -14.43
C LEU A 248 9.54 35.41 -13.24
N LYS A 249 8.91 35.49 -12.06
CA LYS A 249 9.53 35.98 -10.81
C LYS A 249 10.15 34.85 -9.98
N MET A 250 9.83 33.57 -10.27
CA MET A 250 10.41 32.42 -9.57
C MET A 250 11.81 32.09 -10.09
N PRO A 251 12.83 31.88 -9.23
CA PRO A 251 14.16 31.46 -9.64
C PRO A 251 14.18 30.00 -10.13
N GLU A 252 15.08 29.70 -11.07
CA GLU A 252 15.36 28.31 -11.46
C GLU A 252 16.04 27.54 -10.31
N PRO A 253 15.85 26.21 -10.18
CA PRO A 253 15.13 25.31 -11.09
C PRO A 253 13.62 25.22 -10.84
N ARG A 254 13.10 25.92 -9.83
CA ARG A 254 11.69 25.79 -9.42
C ARG A 254 10.71 26.18 -10.52
N ARG A 255 11.07 27.13 -11.38
CA ARG A 255 10.23 27.57 -12.50
C ARG A 255 9.99 26.46 -13.53
N SER A 256 11.01 25.66 -13.86
CA SER A 256 10.89 24.54 -14.80
C SER A 256 9.89 23.44 -14.39
N VAL A 257 9.52 23.36 -13.10
CA VAL A 257 8.56 22.37 -12.59
C VAL A 257 7.11 22.71 -12.95
N TYR A 258 6.84 23.98 -13.28
CA TYR A 258 5.49 24.50 -13.53
C TYR A 258 5.23 24.88 -14.99
N ARG A 259 6.21 24.69 -15.89
CA ARG A 259 6.03 24.78 -17.34
C ARG A 259 5.63 23.43 -17.90
#